data_AF-A0A6J1EXT5-F1
#
_entry.id   AF-A0A6J1EXT5-F1
#
_cell.length_a   1.000
_cell.length_b   1.000
_cell.length_c   1.000
_cell.angle_alpha   90.00
_cell.angle_beta   90.00
_cell.angle_gamma   90.00
#
_symmetry.space_group_name_H-M   'P 1'
#
loop_
_entity.id
_entity.type
_entity.pdbx_description
1 polymer ?
#
loop_
_entity_poly.entity_id
_entity_poly.type
_entity_poly.pdbx_seq_one_letter_code
_entity_poly.pdbx_strand_id
1 'polypeptide(L)'
;MSLQPTRSDLESTDIDGVNPNDSGRIQPSSPGALLSARHSLDSQRRIAIAVDLSDESAYAVRWAVQNYLRPGDLVFFLHVRPTSVLYGADWGAVDLHQRSSGSDDVSAEESQRKLEDDFDNFTTTKASDLAQPLVEANIPFKIHIVKDHDMKERLCLEVERLGLSAVIMGSRGFGASKRITKGRLGSVSDYCVHHCVCPVVVVRYPDDKDGSRGDADADGSTGGSVKSIIGEEVELEPVPEDEQEYHDADEEIKEVVQVPK
;
A
#
# COMPACT_ATOMS: atom_id res chain seq x y z
N MET A 1 47.12 -23.22 -37.51
CA MET A 1 48.30 -22.35 -37.73
C MET A 1 47.90 -21.28 -38.72
N SER A 2 48.11 -20.03 -38.32
CA SER A 2 47.76 -18.78 -38.98
C SER A 2 48.33 -18.64 -40.40
N LEU A 3 47.63 -17.95 -41.31
CA LEU A 3 47.95 -16.58 -41.76
C LEU A 3 47.15 -16.19 -43.04
N GLN A 4 46.95 -14.88 -43.16
CA GLN A 4 46.04 -14.12 -44.02
C GLN A 4 46.47 -14.02 -45.50
N PRO A 5 45.60 -13.45 -46.35
CA PRO A 5 45.99 -12.50 -47.38
C PRO A 5 45.19 -11.19 -47.25
N THR A 6 45.52 -9.99 -47.76
CA THR A 6 46.62 -9.34 -48.50
C THR A 6 46.15 -7.89 -48.74
N ARG A 7 47.05 -6.90 -48.70
CA ARG A 7 47.09 -5.61 -49.48
C ARG A 7 45.88 -4.65 -49.39
N SER A 8 45.99 -3.32 -49.45
CA SER A 8 46.99 -2.41 -50.03
C SER A 8 46.75 -0.97 -49.55
N ASP A 9 47.83 -0.19 -49.48
CA ASP A 9 47.87 1.24 -49.16
C ASP A 9 47.54 2.19 -50.34
N LEU A 10 47.36 3.49 -49.98
CA LEU A 10 47.37 4.75 -50.75
C LEU A 10 46.12 5.10 -51.60
N GLU A 11 45.60 6.33 -51.73
CA GLU A 11 45.96 7.70 -51.26
C GLU A 11 44.87 8.72 -51.69
N SER A 12 44.61 9.75 -50.85
CA SER A 12 44.00 11.09 -51.14
C SER A 12 42.55 11.13 -51.70
N THR A 13 41.70 12.12 -51.44
CA THR A 13 41.88 13.57 -51.30
C THR A 13 40.77 14.26 -50.48
N ASP A 14 41.09 15.49 -50.08
CA ASP A 14 40.24 16.68 -49.92
C ASP A 14 39.41 16.95 -48.65
N ILE A 15 39.86 18.05 -48.05
CA ILE A 15 39.36 18.91 -47.00
C ILE A 15 38.37 19.93 -47.59
N ASP A 16 37.20 20.09 -46.97
CA ASP A 16 36.32 21.28 -47.03
C ASP A 16 35.20 21.04 -46.00
N GLY A 17 34.74 21.92 -45.13
CA GLY A 17 35.13 23.25 -44.71
C GLY A 17 34.32 23.53 -43.43
N VAL A 18 34.97 23.97 -42.36
CA VAL A 18 34.32 24.34 -41.10
C VAL A 18 33.68 25.72 -41.27
N ASN A 19 32.37 25.79 -41.08
CA ASN A 19 31.59 27.02 -41.09
C ASN A 19 31.76 27.75 -39.72
N PRO A 20 32.27 28.98 -39.66
CA PRO A 20 32.71 29.59 -38.39
C PRO A 20 31.63 30.37 -37.62
N ASN A 21 30.33 30.13 -37.86
CA ASN A 21 29.25 30.89 -37.23
C ASN A 21 28.17 30.01 -36.56
N ASP A 22 28.57 29.03 -35.74
CA ASP A 22 27.65 28.42 -34.78
C ASP A 22 28.01 28.88 -33.36
N SER A 23 27.46 30.04 -33.00
CA SER A 23 27.52 30.59 -31.65
C SER A 23 26.83 29.64 -30.67
N GLY A 24 27.65 28.97 -29.85
CA GLY A 24 27.24 28.00 -28.85
C GLY A 24 26.08 28.49 -27.98
N ARG A 25 24.92 27.86 -28.16
CA ARG A 25 23.83 27.88 -27.19
C ARG A 25 23.81 26.54 -26.48
N ILE A 26 24.57 26.46 -25.38
CA ILE A 26 24.43 25.36 -24.41
C ILE A 26 23.03 25.52 -23.80
N GLN A 27 22.07 24.72 -24.25
CA GLN A 27 20.82 24.56 -23.54
C GLN A 27 21.10 23.78 -22.25
N PRO A 28 20.74 24.28 -21.06
CA PRO A 28 20.74 23.45 -19.87
C PRO A 28 19.64 22.40 -20.04
N SER A 29 20.04 21.14 -20.10
CA SER A 29 19.13 19.99 -20.08
C SER A 29 18.22 20.11 -18.87
N SER A 30 16.92 20.31 -19.09
CA SER A 30 15.92 20.27 -18.03
C SER A 30 16.07 18.98 -17.20
N PRO A 31 16.01 19.02 -15.86
CA PRO A 31 16.00 17.83 -15.02
C PRO A 31 14.58 17.21 -15.07
N GLY A 32 14.16 16.82 -16.26
CA GLY A 32 12.98 16.01 -16.52
C GLY A 32 13.42 14.59 -16.82
N ALA A 33 14.24 14.00 -15.95
CA ALA A 33 14.45 12.57 -15.96
C ALA A 33 13.12 11.95 -15.51
N LEU A 34 12.23 11.71 -16.47
CA LEU A 34 11.21 10.68 -16.32
C LEU A 34 11.96 9.46 -15.81
N LEU A 35 11.61 9.00 -14.61
CA LEU A 35 11.90 7.68 -14.11
C LEU A 35 11.21 6.69 -15.08
N SER A 36 11.76 6.55 -16.28
CA SER A 36 11.53 5.39 -17.12
C SER A 36 12.24 4.27 -16.40
N ALA A 37 11.57 3.72 -15.39
CA ALA A 37 11.89 2.42 -14.85
C ALA A 37 12.19 1.54 -16.06
N ARG A 38 13.44 1.08 -16.14
CA ARG A 38 13.86 0.10 -17.14
C ARG A 38 13.08 -1.17 -16.83
N HIS A 39 11.82 -1.22 -17.25
CA HIS A 39 11.13 -2.48 -17.40
C HIS A 39 11.90 -3.19 -18.50
N SER A 40 12.72 -4.16 -18.08
CA SER A 40 13.06 -5.24 -18.97
C SER A 40 11.75 -5.68 -19.61
N LEU A 41 11.66 -5.64 -20.94
CA LEU A 41 10.49 -6.10 -21.70
C LEU A 41 10.20 -7.60 -21.44
N ASP A 42 11.02 -8.26 -20.62
CA ASP A 42 10.97 -9.65 -20.21
C ASP A 42 10.72 -9.85 -18.69
N SER A 43 10.67 -8.79 -17.87
CA SER A 43 10.38 -8.96 -16.43
C SER A 43 8.89 -8.80 -16.14
N GLN A 44 8.23 -9.92 -15.87
CA GLN A 44 6.86 -9.98 -15.39
C GLN A 44 6.62 -9.02 -14.21
N ARG A 45 5.59 -8.16 -14.26
CA ARG A 45 5.24 -7.27 -13.14
C ARG A 45 4.81 -8.10 -11.94
N ARG A 46 5.37 -7.82 -10.75
CA ARG A 46 5.07 -8.55 -9.51
C ARG A 46 4.27 -7.66 -8.58
N ILE A 47 2.97 -7.93 -8.45
CA ILE A 47 2.03 -7.06 -7.74
C ILE A 47 1.66 -7.67 -6.40
N ALA A 48 1.80 -6.92 -5.31
CA ALA A 48 1.30 -7.34 -4.01
C ALA A 48 -0.17 -6.98 -3.86
N ILE A 49 -0.98 -7.87 -3.27
CA ILE A 49 -2.26 -7.51 -2.67
C ILE A 49 -2.14 -7.83 -1.18
N ALA A 50 -2.13 -6.80 -0.34
CA ALA A 50 -2.09 -6.95 1.10
C ALA A 50 -3.48 -7.25 1.64
N VAL A 51 -3.57 -8.33 2.42
CA VAL A 51 -4.84 -8.82 2.96
C VAL A 51 -4.75 -9.05 4.45
N ASP A 52 -5.89 -8.88 5.13
CA ASP A 52 -6.03 -9.05 6.57
C ASP A 52 -7.30 -9.84 6.94
N LEU A 53 -7.84 -10.57 5.95
CA LEU A 53 -9.03 -11.41 6.07
C LEU A 53 -10.33 -10.65 6.36
N SER A 54 -10.33 -9.31 6.18
CA SER A 54 -11.54 -8.46 6.26
C SER A 54 -12.30 -8.39 4.93
N ASP A 55 -13.56 -7.94 4.99
CA ASP A 55 -14.38 -7.64 3.81
C ASP A 55 -13.75 -6.53 2.96
N GLU A 56 -13.13 -5.55 3.62
CA GLU A 56 -12.40 -4.45 2.99
C GLU A 56 -11.23 -4.97 2.12
N SER A 57 -10.46 -5.92 2.64
CA SER A 57 -9.40 -6.57 1.87
C SER A 57 -9.95 -7.46 0.75
N ALA A 58 -11.04 -8.19 1.00
CA ALA A 58 -11.70 -9.00 -0.01
C ALA A 58 -12.21 -8.16 -1.20
N TYR A 59 -12.75 -6.97 -0.91
CA TYR A 59 -13.14 -6.01 -1.93
C TYR A 59 -11.93 -5.48 -2.70
N ALA A 60 -10.81 -5.18 -2.02
CA ALA A 60 -9.58 -4.73 -2.68
C ALA A 60 -9.07 -5.77 -3.70
N VAL A 61 -9.18 -7.07 -3.40
CA VAL A 61 -8.84 -8.15 -4.35
C VAL A 61 -9.73 -8.09 -5.59
N ARG A 62 -11.07 -8.05 -5.41
CA ARG A 62 -12.01 -7.95 -6.53
C ARG A 62 -11.78 -6.71 -7.37
N TRP A 63 -11.56 -5.57 -6.71
CA TRP A 63 -11.25 -4.31 -7.36
C TRP A 63 -9.95 -4.40 -8.18
N ALA A 64 -8.91 -5.02 -7.62
CA ALA A 64 -7.61 -5.19 -8.31
C ALA A 64 -7.76 -5.99 -9.60
N VAL A 65 -8.49 -7.11 -9.56
CA VAL A 65 -8.78 -7.94 -10.74
C VAL A 65 -9.49 -7.15 -11.83
N GLN A 66 -10.46 -6.32 -11.45
CA GLN A 66 -11.28 -5.58 -12.42
C GLN A 66 -10.60 -4.33 -12.98
N ASN A 67 -9.73 -3.67 -12.21
CA ASN A 67 -9.30 -2.30 -12.52
C ASN A 67 -7.78 -2.12 -12.68
N TYR A 68 -6.96 -2.99 -12.08
CA TYR A 68 -5.52 -2.75 -12.00
C TYR A 68 -4.69 -3.83 -12.69
N LEU A 69 -5.04 -5.10 -12.44
CA LEU A 69 -4.28 -6.25 -12.91
C LEU A 69 -4.39 -6.41 -14.43
N ARG A 70 -3.30 -6.85 -15.05
CA ARG A 70 -3.18 -7.06 -16.49
C ARG A 70 -2.76 -8.50 -16.79
N PRO A 71 -3.07 -9.01 -18.00
CA PRO A 71 -2.48 -10.26 -18.47
C PRO A 71 -0.96 -10.18 -18.38
N GLY A 72 -0.36 -11.19 -17.75
CA GLY A 72 1.08 -11.22 -17.49
C GLY A 72 1.50 -10.59 -16.16
N ASP A 73 0.62 -10.15 -15.28
CA ASP A 73 1.01 -9.83 -13.89
C ASP A 73 1.20 -11.13 -13.07
N LEU A 74 2.15 -11.14 -12.14
CA LEU A 74 2.28 -12.17 -11.10
C LEU A 74 1.85 -11.57 -9.76
N VAL A 75 0.80 -12.13 -9.15
CA VAL A 75 0.25 -11.59 -7.90
C VAL A 75 0.86 -12.27 -6.67
N PHE A 76 1.18 -11.48 -5.65
CA PHE A 76 1.58 -11.94 -4.32
C PHE A 76 0.49 -11.55 -3.33
N PHE A 77 -0.20 -12.55 -2.81
CA PHE A 77 -1.19 -12.41 -1.76
C PHE A 77 -0.46 -12.32 -0.42
N LEU A 78 -0.25 -11.10 0.07
CA LEU A 78 0.62 -10.82 1.21
C LEU A 78 -0.22 -10.67 2.48
N HIS A 79 -0.03 -11.57 3.43
CA HIS A 79 -0.69 -11.51 4.74
C HIS A 79 0.35 -11.51 5.85
N VAL A 80 0.24 -10.58 6.80
CA VAL A 80 1.01 -10.61 8.04
C VAL A 80 0.10 -11.09 9.16
N ARG A 81 0.40 -12.27 9.70
CA ARG A 81 -0.25 -12.81 10.89
C ARG A 81 0.42 -12.20 12.13
N PRO A 82 -0.33 -11.51 13.00
CA PRO A 82 0.19 -11.09 14.31
C PRO A 82 0.70 -12.29 15.11
N THR A 83 1.88 -12.17 15.70
CA THR A 83 2.42 -13.17 16.65
C THR A 83 2.96 -12.48 17.90
N SER A 84 2.69 -13.07 19.06
CA SER A 84 3.29 -12.70 20.34
C SER A 84 4.64 -13.41 20.59
N VAL A 85 4.97 -14.40 19.75
CA VAL A 85 6.21 -15.17 19.86
C VAL A 85 7.37 -14.36 19.27
N LEU A 86 8.19 -13.76 20.14
CA LEU A 86 9.47 -13.18 19.75
C LEU A 86 10.48 -14.32 19.54
N TYR A 87 10.88 -14.56 18.30
CA TYR A 87 11.86 -15.59 17.97
C TYR A 87 13.19 -15.28 18.68
N GLY A 88 13.59 -16.10 19.65
CA GLY A 88 14.89 -15.99 20.34
C GLY A 88 14.87 -15.45 21.77
N ALA A 89 13.70 -15.21 22.37
CA ALA A 89 13.58 -14.94 23.80
C ALA A 89 12.71 -16.01 24.48
N ASP A 90 13.35 -17.02 25.05
CA ASP A 90 12.84 -17.92 26.07
C ASP A 90 12.58 -17.22 27.42
N TRP A 91 12.56 -15.88 27.46
CA TRP A 91 12.33 -15.06 28.66
C TRP A 91 10.86 -15.01 29.10
N GLY A 92 10.13 -16.12 28.97
CA GLY A 92 8.76 -16.23 29.44
C GLY A 92 7.83 -15.24 28.74
N ALA A 93 7.31 -15.63 27.58
CA ALA A 93 6.07 -15.04 27.10
C ALA A 93 4.98 -15.38 28.13
N VAL A 94 4.86 -14.55 29.17
CA VAL A 94 3.73 -14.59 30.08
C VAL A 94 2.55 -14.14 29.27
N ASP A 95 1.73 -15.09 28.86
CA ASP A 95 0.42 -14.77 28.34
C ASP A 95 -0.30 -13.94 29.40
N LEU A 96 -0.59 -12.66 29.10
CA LEU A 96 -1.20 -11.73 30.06
C LEU A 96 -2.63 -12.14 30.43
N HIS A 97 -3.12 -13.27 29.91
CA HIS A 97 -4.43 -13.84 30.22
C HIS A 97 -4.41 -15.13 31.06
N GLN A 98 -3.26 -15.70 31.42
CA GLN A 98 -3.23 -16.96 32.17
C GLN A 98 -2.29 -16.93 33.38
N ARG A 99 -2.47 -15.93 34.25
CA ARG A 99 -2.07 -16.10 35.67
C ARG A 99 -3.20 -16.78 36.42
N SER A 100 -3.30 -18.09 36.23
CA SER A 100 -4.01 -18.99 37.15
C SER A 100 -3.31 -20.34 37.14
N SER A 101 -2.40 -20.47 38.10
CA SER A 101 -2.18 -21.65 38.94
C SER A 101 -1.92 -23.02 38.27
N GLY A 102 -0.68 -23.50 38.45
CA GLY A 102 -0.41 -24.88 38.89
C GLY A 102 -0.38 -25.97 37.81
N SER A 103 0.82 -26.55 37.64
CA SER A 103 1.08 -27.94 37.23
C SER A 103 0.22 -28.51 36.09
N ASP A 104 0.70 -28.39 34.85
CA ASP A 104 0.62 -29.39 33.76
C ASP A 104 1.23 -28.78 32.47
N ASP A 105 2.54 -28.50 32.50
CA ASP A 105 3.27 -27.75 31.45
C ASP A 105 3.18 -28.41 30.06
N VAL A 106 3.19 -29.75 30.00
CA VAL A 106 3.17 -30.50 28.73
C VAL A 106 1.79 -30.41 28.04
N SER A 107 0.71 -30.36 28.81
CA SER A 107 -0.66 -30.24 28.31
C SER A 107 -0.95 -28.83 27.80
N ALA A 108 -0.41 -27.81 28.49
CA ALA A 108 -0.52 -26.42 28.07
C ALA A 108 0.21 -26.16 26.75
N GLU A 109 1.45 -26.64 26.60
CA GLU A 109 2.20 -26.53 25.34
C GLU A 109 1.53 -27.24 24.17
N GLU A 110 1.01 -28.45 24.37
CA GLU A 110 0.30 -29.19 23.32
C GLU A 110 -1.00 -28.49 22.91
N SER A 111 -1.73 -27.94 23.89
CA SER A 111 -2.95 -27.17 23.62
C SER A 111 -2.66 -25.87 22.85
N GLN A 112 -1.57 -25.18 23.19
CA GLN A 112 -1.15 -23.95 22.51
C GLN A 112 -0.71 -24.25 21.06
N ARG A 113 0.09 -25.30 20.84
CA ARG A 113 0.49 -25.73 19.49
C ARG A 113 -0.73 -26.04 18.62
N LYS A 114 -1.72 -26.74 19.19
CA LYS A 114 -2.94 -27.08 18.47
C LYS A 114 -3.75 -25.85 18.08
N LEU A 115 -3.87 -24.87 18.98
CA LEU A 115 -4.52 -23.58 18.68
C LEU A 115 -3.76 -22.79 17.61
N GLU A 116 -2.43 -22.81 17.65
CA GLU A 116 -1.57 -22.17 16.64
C GLU A 116 -1.76 -22.79 15.25
N ASP A 117 -1.77 -24.13 15.18
CA ASP A 117 -2.00 -24.93 13.97
C ASP A 117 -3.41 -24.69 13.40
N ASP A 118 -4.44 -24.72 14.25
CA ASP A 118 -5.83 -24.46 13.84
C ASP A 118 -5.98 -23.06 13.24
N PHE A 119 -5.29 -22.07 13.81
CA PHE A 119 -5.29 -20.71 13.29
C PHE A 119 -4.48 -20.57 12.00
N ASP A 120 -3.36 -21.27 11.85
CA ASP A 120 -2.60 -21.31 10.58
C ASP A 120 -3.43 -21.95 9.46
N ASN A 121 -4.15 -23.03 9.78
CA ASN A 121 -5.08 -23.68 8.85
C ASN A 121 -6.23 -22.75 8.46
N PHE A 122 -6.82 -22.05 9.44
CA PHE A 122 -7.86 -21.06 9.18
C PHE A 122 -7.36 -19.93 8.28
N THR A 123 -6.19 -19.38 8.58
CA THR A 123 -5.56 -18.30 7.81
C THR A 123 -5.30 -18.73 6.37
N THR A 124 -4.74 -19.93 6.18
CA THR A 124 -4.44 -20.48 4.86
C THR A 124 -5.70 -20.74 4.04
N THR A 125 -6.73 -21.28 4.68
CA THR A 125 -8.03 -21.53 4.03
C THR A 125 -8.67 -20.21 3.59
N LYS A 126 -8.75 -19.22 4.49
CA LYS A 126 -9.33 -17.91 4.18
C LYS A 126 -8.55 -17.15 3.12
N ALA A 127 -7.22 -17.18 3.16
CA ALA A 127 -6.39 -16.57 2.13
C ALA A 127 -6.65 -17.22 0.75
N SER A 128 -6.89 -18.53 0.72
CA SER A 128 -7.23 -19.26 -0.50
C SER A 128 -8.63 -18.88 -1.02
N ASP A 129 -9.61 -18.74 -0.13
CA ASP A 129 -10.97 -18.28 -0.49
C ASP A 129 -10.93 -16.88 -1.10
N LEU A 130 -10.15 -15.96 -0.49
CA LEU A 130 -10.02 -14.60 -1.00
C LEU A 130 -9.29 -14.52 -2.35
N ALA A 131 -8.53 -15.56 -2.73
CA ALA A 131 -7.87 -15.64 -4.02
C ALA A 131 -8.78 -16.15 -5.14
N GLN A 132 -10.02 -16.58 -4.85
CA GLN A 132 -10.97 -17.06 -5.86
C GLN A 132 -11.15 -16.12 -7.06
N PRO A 133 -11.25 -14.77 -6.91
CA PRO A 133 -11.35 -13.86 -8.05
C PRO A 133 -10.14 -13.90 -8.99
N LEU A 134 -8.95 -14.23 -8.47
CA LEU A 134 -7.73 -14.40 -9.28
C LEU A 134 -7.77 -15.72 -10.07
N VAL A 135 -8.28 -16.79 -9.45
CA VAL A 135 -8.49 -18.10 -10.10
C VAL A 135 -9.48 -17.96 -11.26
N GLU A 136 -10.61 -17.29 -11.03
CA GLU A 136 -11.64 -17.05 -12.04
C GLU A 136 -11.12 -16.21 -13.22
N ALA A 137 -10.25 -15.24 -12.94
CA ALA A 137 -9.59 -14.41 -13.95
C ALA A 137 -8.36 -15.08 -14.61
N ASN A 138 -7.99 -16.30 -14.21
CA ASN A 138 -6.80 -17.02 -14.66
C ASN A 138 -5.49 -16.21 -14.50
N ILE A 139 -5.37 -15.48 -13.39
CA ILE A 139 -4.18 -14.69 -13.05
C ILE A 139 -3.29 -15.52 -12.12
N PRO A 140 -2.00 -15.73 -12.44
CA PRO A 140 -1.11 -16.49 -11.57
C PRO A 140 -0.84 -15.73 -10.27
N PHE A 141 -0.95 -16.43 -9.15
CA PHE A 141 -0.70 -15.85 -7.83
C PHE A 141 0.09 -16.79 -6.90
N LYS A 142 0.69 -16.20 -5.86
CA LYS A 142 1.35 -16.91 -4.76
C LYS A 142 0.84 -16.34 -3.44
N ILE A 143 0.49 -17.21 -2.49
CA ILE A 143 0.13 -16.81 -1.14
C ILE A 143 1.41 -16.73 -0.31
N HIS A 144 1.68 -15.58 0.31
CA HIS A 144 2.83 -15.33 1.16
C HIS A 144 2.36 -14.86 2.54
N ILE A 145 2.32 -15.80 3.49
CA ILE A 145 1.94 -15.54 4.88
C ILE A 145 3.22 -15.45 5.71
N VAL A 146 3.37 -14.36 6.45
CA VAL A 146 4.48 -14.14 7.39
C VAL A 146 3.95 -13.87 8.78
N LYS A 147 4.68 -14.28 9.81
CA LYS A 147 4.34 -14.00 11.21
C LYS A 147 5.23 -12.87 11.72
N ASP A 148 4.63 -11.82 12.27
CA ASP A 148 5.38 -10.72 12.87
C ASP A 148 4.54 -9.96 13.91
N HIS A 149 5.22 -9.24 14.79
CA HIS A 149 4.61 -8.38 15.81
C HIS A 149 4.24 -7.01 15.24
N ASP A 150 5.08 -6.45 14.36
CA ASP A 150 4.81 -5.20 13.66
C ASP A 150 4.36 -5.49 12.23
N MET A 151 3.03 -5.49 12.04
CA MET A 151 2.43 -5.78 10.74
C MET A 151 2.80 -4.76 9.65
N LYS A 152 2.84 -3.47 10.00
CA LYS A 152 3.02 -2.39 9.02
C LYS A 152 4.47 -2.32 8.53
N GLU A 153 5.43 -2.50 9.44
CA GLU A 153 6.84 -2.61 9.10
C GLU A 153 7.11 -3.89 8.32
N ARG A 154 6.58 -5.02 8.80
CA ARG A 154 6.78 -6.30 8.12
C ARG A 154 6.23 -6.29 6.69
N LEU A 155 5.09 -5.67 6.46
CA LEU A 155 4.52 -5.58 5.12
C LEU A 155 5.48 -4.85 4.16
N CYS A 156 6.03 -3.70 4.58
CA CYS A 156 6.96 -2.92 3.77
C CYS A 156 8.26 -3.70 3.50
N LEU A 157 8.80 -4.39 4.51
CA LEU A 157 10.00 -5.22 4.38
C LEU A 157 9.78 -6.38 3.40
N GLU A 158 8.64 -7.06 3.45
CA GLU A 158 8.34 -8.15 2.51
C GLU A 158 8.16 -7.65 1.07
N VAL A 159 7.57 -6.47 0.90
CA VAL A 159 7.41 -5.83 -0.41
C VAL A 159 8.78 -5.55 -1.05
N GLU A 160 9.72 -5.01 -0.28
CA GLU A 160 11.09 -4.79 -0.74
C GLU A 160 11.83 -6.11 -0.98
N ARG A 161 11.79 -7.04 -0.02
CA ARG A 161 12.48 -8.34 -0.09
C ARG A 161 12.04 -9.18 -1.28
N LEU A 162 10.76 -9.12 -1.64
CA LEU A 162 10.20 -9.84 -2.78
C LEU A 162 10.32 -9.04 -4.09
N GLY A 163 10.82 -7.80 -4.06
CA GLY A 163 10.95 -6.95 -5.25
C GLY A 163 9.61 -6.70 -5.95
N LEU A 164 8.58 -6.37 -5.16
CA LEU A 164 7.23 -6.13 -5.68
C LEU A 164 7.15 -4.71 -6.26
N SER A 165 6.56 -4.59 -7.45
CA SER A 165 6.53 -3.33 -8.21
C SER A 165 5.35 -2.42 -7.85
N ALA A 166 4.34 -2.93 -7.16
CA ALA A 166 3.26 -2.15 -6.55
C ALA A 166 2.57 -2.96 -5.44
N VAL A 167 1.90 -2.27 -4.51
CA VAL A 167 1.08 -2.85 -3.46
C VAL A 167 -0.35 -2.34 -3.58
N ILE A 168 -1.33 -3.23 -3.54
CA ILE A 168 -2.76 -2.90 -3.47
C ILE A 168 -3.27 -3.33 -2.11
N MET A 169 -4.04 -2.47 -1.44
CA MET A 169 -4.56 -2.79 -0.11
C MET A 169 -5.87 -2.05 0.18
N GLY A 170 -6.62 -2.56 1.15
CA GLY A 170 -7.76 -1.84 1.71
C GLY A 170 -7.33 -0.55 2.41
N SER A 171 -8.22 0.44 2.40
CA SER A 171 -8.01 1.70 3.16
C SER A 171 -8.04 1.54 4.67
N ARG A 172 -8.65 0.46 5.13
CA ARG A 172 -8.83 0.09 6.53
C ARG A 172 -8.79 -1.43 6.62
N GLY A 173 -8.56 -1.92 7.82
CA GLY A 173 -8.45 -3.35 8.08
C GLY A 173 -9.24 -3.82 9.29
N PHE A 174 -8.98 -5.05 9.68
CA PHE A 174 -9.56 -5.70 10.84
C PHE A 174 -9.36 -4.84 12.12
N GLY A 175 -10.43 -4.68 12.89
CA GLY A 175 -10.43 -3.85 14.11
C GLY A 175 -10.63 -2.34 13.87
N ALA A 176 -10.69 -1.87 12.62
CA ALA A 176 -11.02 -0.48 12.35
C ALA A 176 -12.52 -0.23 12.58
N SER A 177 -12.87 0.60 13.57
CA SER A 177 -14.28 0.97 13.79
C SER A 177 -14.85 1.67 12.55
N LYS A 178 -15.92 1.10 11.98
CA LYS A 178 -16.70 1.66 10.85
C LYS A 178 -17.39 2.98 11.20
N ARG A 179 -17.43 3.36 12.49
CA ARG A 179 -18.37 4.36 13.00
C ARG A 179 -17.85 5.80 13.04
N ILE A 180 -16.52 6.06 12.98
CA ILE A 180 -15.98 7.38 13.42
C ILE A 180 -14.93 8.05 12.51
N THR A 181 -14.45 7.47 11.41
CA THR A 181 -13.40 8.17 10.63
C THR A 181 -13.63 8.13 9.12
N LYS A 182 -14.63 8.89 8.65
CA LYS A 182 -14.82 9.12 7.22
C LYS A 182 -13.56 9.82 6.67
N GLY A 183 -12.91 9.20 5.70
CA GLY A 183 -11.74 9.76 5.00
C GLY A 183 -10.36 9.40 5.52
N ARG A 184 -10.20 8.88 6.75
CA ARG A 184 -8.87 8.54 7.32
C ARG A 184 -8.45 7.11 7.02
N LEU A 185 -7.20 6.93 6.62
CA LEU A 185 -6.56 5.63 6.44
C LEU A 185 -6.43 4.87 7.77
N GLY A 186 -6.43 3.54 7.71
CA GLY A 186 -6.02 2.68 8.81
C GLY A 186 -4.52 2.77 9.04
N SER A 187 -4.04 2.38 10.23
CA SER A 187 -2.63 2.50 10.62
C SER A 187 -1.66 1.79 9.66
N VAL A 188 -2.02 0.59 9.20
CA VAL A 188 -1.18 -0.18 8.26
C VAL A 188 -1.17 0.50 6.89
N SER A 189 -2.33 0.85 6.34
CA SER A 189 -2.42 1.50 5.03
C SER A 189 -1.74 2.87 5.02
N ASP A 190 -1.92 3.67 6.07
CA ASP A 190 -1.25 4.94 6.25
C ASP A 190 0.27 4.79 6.29
N TYR A 191 0.77 3.82 7.07
CA TYR A 191 2.21 3.55 7.14
C TYR A 191 2.77 3.14 5.77
N CYS A 192 2.11 2.21 5.07
CA CYS A 192 2.57 1.73 3.77
C CYS A 192 2.63 2.84 2.71
N VAL A 193 1.65 3.75 2.68
CA VAL A 193 1.68 4.91 1.76
C VAL A 193 2.92 5.77 1.94
N HIS A 194 3.43 5.90 3.18
CA HIS A 194 4.60 6.72 3.48
C HIS A 194 5.94 5.97 3.41
N HIS A 195 5.95 4.65 3.60
CA HIS A 195 7.18 3.88 3.82
C HIS A 195 7.42 2.75 2.80
N CYS A 196 6.44 2.37 1.98
CA CYS A 196 6.68 1.37 0.94
C CYS A 196 7.65 1.90 -0.12
N VAL A 197 8.57 1.03 -0.55
CA VAL A 197 9.54 1.32 -1.61
C VAL A 197 8.92 1.42 -3.01
N CYS A 198 7.63 1.05 -3.15
CA CYS A 198 6.93 1.03 -4.43
C CYS A 198 5.52 1.67 -4.31
N PRO A 199 4.87 2.00 -5.45
CA PRO A 199 3.56 2.62 -5.46
C PRO A 199 2.52 1.81 -4.67
N VAL A 200 1.76 2.52 -3.82
CA VAL A 200 0.67 1.96 -3.02
C VAL A 200 -0.69 2.41 -3.56
N VAL A 201 -1.53 1.45 -3.91
CA VAL A 201 -2.92 1.67 -4.33
C VAL A 201 -3.83 1.35 -3.16
N VAL A 202 -4.49 2.38 -2.64
CA VAL A 202 -5.43 2.23 -1.53
C VAL A 202 -6.86 2.16 -2.04
N VAL A 203 -7.50 1.01 -1.86
CA VAL A 203 -8.88 0.75 -2.26
C VAL A 203 -9.82 1.12 -1.14
N ARG A 204 -10.80 1.99 -1.43
CA ARG A 204 -11.86 2.36 -0.49
C ARG A 204 -12.98 1.34 -0.57
N TYR A 205 -13.38 0.81 0.59
CA TYR A 205 -14.56 -0.04 0.68
C TYR A 205 -15.80 0.86 0.60
N PRO A 206 -16.80 0.51 -0.21
CA PRO A 206 -18.04 1.28 -0.30
C PRO A 206 -18.75 1.28 1.06
N ASP A 207 -19.14 2.46 1.54
CA ASP A 207 -19.99 2.59 2.72
C ASP A 207 -21.44 2.30 2.32
N ASP A 208 -22.17 1.46 3.06
CA ASP A 208 -23.58 1.09 2.81
C ASP A 208 -24.59 2.27 2.94
N LYS A 209 -24.14 3.53 2.83
CA LYS A 209 -24.97 4.73 3.03
C LYS A 209 -25.00 5.72 1.88
N ASP A 210 -24.31 5.45 0.77
CA ASP A 210 -24.33 6.34 -0.39
C ASP A 210 -25.13 5.72 -1.56
N GLY A 211 -26.32 5.18 -1.24
CA GLY A 211 -27.30 4.62 -2.17
C GLY A 211 -28.34 5.62 -2.70
N SER A 212 -27.99 6.91 -2.82
CA SER A 212 -28.83 7.88 -3.55
C SER A 212 -28.15 8.31 -4.85
N ARG A 213 -27.92 7.33 -5.73
CA ARG A 213 -27.98 7.51 -7.18
C ARG A 213 -28.74 6.32 -7.71
N GLY A 214 -30.01 6.57 -8.06
CA GLY A 214 -30.89 5.55 -8.58
C GLY A 214 -30.41 5.10 -9.95
N ASP A 215 -30.28 3.79 -10.09
CA ASP A 215 -30.62 3.10 -11.33
C ASP A 215 -31.56 1.96 -10.92
N ALA A 216 -32.75 1.99 -11.50
CA ALA A 216 -33.76 0.97 -11.35
C ALA A 216 -33.32 -0.31 -12.08
N ASP A 217 -33.49 -1.49 -11.46
CA ASP A 217 -34.23 -2.60 -12.05
C ASP A 217 -34.43 -3.76 -11.05
N ALA A 218 -35.73 -4.04 -10.81
CA ALA A 218 -36.43 -5.28 -10.43
C ALA A 218 -35.78 -6.33 -9.50
N ASP A 219 -36.33 -6.54 -8.30
CA ASP A 219 -37.48 -7.44 -8.04
C ASP A 219 -37.63 -7.77 -6.52
N GLY A 220 -38.87 -7.70 -6.01
CA GLY A 220 -39.37 -8.67 -5.02
C GLY A 220 -39.30 -8.38 -3.50
N SER A 221 -40.34 -7.69 -2.98
CA SER A 221 -41.11 -8.06 -1.77
C SER A 221 -40.39 -8.08 -0.39
N THR A 222 -40.71 -7.22 0.59
CA THR A 222 -41.95 -7.23 1.39
C THR A 222 -41.84 -6.19 2.54
N GLY A 223 -43.00 -5.68 2.99
CA GLY A 223 -43.18 -5.25 4.39
C GLY A 223 -43.24 -3.75 4.64
N GLY A 224 -44.42 -3.16 4.47
CA GLY A 224 -44.65 -1.73 4.64
C GLY A 224 -44.69 -1.24 6.09
N SER A 225 -44.49 0.07 6.25
CA SER A 225 -45.24 0.88 7.19
C SER A 225 -45.36 2.29 6.63
N VAL A 226 -46.58 2.63 6.21
CA VAL A 226 -46.97 3.95 5.76
C VAL A 226 -47.20 4.86 6.97
N LYS A 227 -46.49 5.98 7.03
CA LYS A 227 -47.08 7.22 7.56
C LYS A 227 -46.51 8.44 6.85
N SER A 228 -47.33 8.94 5.95
CA SER A 228 -47.27 10.28 5.36
C SER A 228 -47.43 11.35 6.44
N ILE A 229 -46.84 12.53 6.24
CA ILE A 229 -47.53 13.84 6.11
C ILE A 229 -46.52 15.00 6.31
N ILE A 230 -46.33 15.78 5.21
CA ILE A 230 -46.05 17.23 5.09
C ILE A 230 -44.71 17.71 5.70
N GLY A 231 -43.78 18.40 5.02
CA GLY A 231 -43.84 19.30 3.88
C GLY A 231 -43.33 20.67 4.34
N GLU A 232 -42.01 20.93 4.26
CA GLU A 232 -41.46 22.29 4.33
C GLU A 232 -40.05 22.33 3.71
N GLU A 233 -39.87 23.23 2.75
CA GLU A 233 -38.59 23.61 2.15
C GLU A 233 -37.71 24.27 3.20
N VAL A 234 -36.42 23.92 3.25
CA VAL A 234 -35.43 24.75 3.95
C VAL A 234 -34.18 24.89 3.08
N GLU A 235 -34.02 26.14 2.68
CA GLU A 235 -32.92 26.85 2.03
C GLU A 235 -31.58 26.62 2.75
N LEU A 236 -30.48 26.43 2.00
CA LEU A 236 -29.14 26.25 2.56
C LEU A 236 -28.47 27.61 2.76
N GLU A 237 -28.14 27.97 4.00
CA GLU A 237 -27.30 29.13 4.30
C GLU A 237 -25.78 28.81 4.13
N PRO A 238 -24.96 29.76 3.65
CA PRO A 238 -23.53 29.55 3.42
C PRO A 238 -22.70 29.61 4.71
N VAL A 239 -21.62 28.83 4.70
CA VAL A 239 -20.62 28.64 5.77
C VAL A 239 -19.81 29.92 6.01
N PRO A 240 -19.58 30.36 7.27
CA PRO A 240 -18.66 31.46 7.57
C PRO A 240 -17.19 31.02 7.43
N GLU A 241 -16.38 31.89 6.81
CA GLU A 241 -14.92 31.74 6.69
C GLU A 241 -14.25 32.37 7.92
N ASP A 242 -13.45 31.60 8.66
CA ASP A 242 -12.64 32.10 9.78
C ASP A 242 -11.29 32.64 9.24
N GLU A 243 -11.04 33.94 9.41
CA GLU A 243 -9.77 34.60 9.07
C GLU A 243 -8.68 34.25 10.09
N GLN A 244 -7.49 33.91 9.58
CA GLN A 244 -6.30 33.56 10.36
C GLN A 244 -5.57 34.82 10.85
N GLU A 245 -5.52 35.02 12.16
CA GLU A 245 -4.74 36.08 12.81
C GLU A 245 -3.31 35.57 13.08
N TYR A 246 -2.33 36.07 12.33
CA TYR A 246 -0.90 35.84 12.54
C TYR A 246 -0.33 36.94 13.43
N HIS A 247 0.28 36.57 14.56
CA HIS A 247 1.03 37.49 15.41
C HIS A 247 2.52 37.48 15.04
N ASP A 248 3.00 38.60 14.49
CA ASP A 248 4.43 38.88 14.32
C ASP A 248 5.08 39.23 15.67
N ALA A 249 6.26 38.69 15.94
CA ALA A 249 7.06 38.97 17.13
C ALA A 249 8.26 39.86 16.75
N ASP A 250 8.29 41.07 17.30
CA ASP A 250 9.41 42.01 17.15
C ASP A 250 10.59 41.66 18.08
N GLU A 251 11.80 41.63 17.51
CA GLU A 251 13.07 41.48 18.23
C GLU A 251 13.50 42.81 18.90
N GLU A 252 13.90 42.78 20.17
CA GLU A 252 14.53 43.92 20.86
C GLU A 252 16.00 43.61 21.23
N ILE A 253 16.94 44.28 20.55
CA ILE A 253 18.39 44.23 20.78
C ILE A 253 18.77 45.24 21.87
N LYS A 254 19.46 44.81 22.93
CA LYS A 254 20.09 45.72 23.92
C LYS A 254 21.61 45.64 23.86
N GLU A 255 22.20 46.74 23.41
CA GLU A 255 23.63 47.01 23.36
C GLU A 255 24.11 47.52 24.74
N VAL A 256 25.12 46.88 25.33
CA VAL A 256 25.73 47.31 26.61
C VAL A 256 27.11 47.90 26.30
N VAL A 257 27.22 49.22 26.46
CA VAL A 257 28.50 49.95 26.40
C VAL A 257 29.09 50.05 27.81
N GLN A 258 30.31 49.57 27.99
CA GLN A 258 31.07 49.68 29.23
C GLN A 258 32.32 50.55 29.02
N VAL A 259 32.49 51.58 29.86
CA VAL A 259 33.68 52.46 29.89
C VAL A 259 34.38 52.29 31.24
N PRO A 260 35.72 52.17 31.29
CA PRO A 260 36.45 51.80 32.51
C PRO A 260 36.78 53.01 33.39
N LYS A 261 37.13 52.73 34.64
CA LYS A 261 37.74 53.67 35.59
C LYS A 261 39.00 53.05 36.18
#